data_AF-A0AAQ2EPR8-F1
#
_entry.id   AF-A0AAQ2EPR8-F1
#
_cell.length_a   1.000
_cell.length_b   1.000
_cell.length_c   1.000
_cell.angle_alpha   90.00
_cell.angle_beta   90.00
_cell.angle_gamma   90.00
#
_symmetry.space_group_name_H-M   'P 1'
#
loop_
_entity.id
_entity.type
_entity.pdbx_description
1 polymer ?
#
loop_
_entity_poly.entity_id
_entity_poly.type
_entity_poly.pdbx_seq_one_letter_code
_entity_poly.pdbx_strand_id
1 'polypeptide(L)'
;RGIDRPVSIVPVYIGYEHVMEINTYLKELAGKDKKGESVFGIFKAIKNLKNYGRGYLNFGDPISINQYLNDNQPDWRDAVHPTDVQKPQWLGPQVAALADQVMVKINNAAALNAVNLLAMILLVNDKHALSKPKLLA
;
A
#
# COMPACT_ATOMS: atom_id res chain seq x y z
N ARG A 1 -8.83 29.97 18.73
CA ARG A 1 -9.27 28.64 19.22
C ARG A 1 -8.65 27.60 18.30
N GLY A 2 -7.40 27.19 18.59
CA GLY A 2 -6.64 26.26 17.78
C GLY A 2 -7.25 24.87 17.95
N ILE A 3 -7.86 24.35 16.89
CA ILE A 3 -8.43 23.01 16.93
C ILE A 3 -7.23 22.08 16.79
N ASP A 4 -6.81 21.47 17.89
CA ASP A 4 -5.94 20.30 17.87
C ASP A 4 -6.73 19.18 17.21
N ARG A 5 -6.71 19.15 15.87
CA ARG A 5 -7.37 18.10 15.09
C ARG A 5 -6.35 16.97 15.00
N PRO A 6 -6.50 15.89 15.78
CA PRO A 6 -5.61 14.76 15.67
C PRO A 6 -5.75 14.18 14.26
N VAL A 7 -4.66 14.22 13.49
CA VAL A 7 -4.58 13.56 12.19
C VAL A 7 -3.84 12.25 12.37
N SER A 8 -4.40 11.17 11.83
CA SER A 8 -3.77 9.85 11.84
C SER A 8 -3.69 9.29 10.43
N ILE A 9 -2.60 8.61 10.13
CA ILE A 9 -2.44 7.81 8.91
C ILE A 9 -2.82 6.38 9.25
N VAL A 10 -3.74 5.79 8.49
CA VAL A 10 -4.14 4.39 8.65
C VAL A 10 -3.50 3.57 7.52
N PRO A 11 -2.53 2.69 7.82
CA PRO A 11 -1.95 1.76 6.86
C PRO A 11 -3.00 0.74 6.40
N VAL A 12 -3.18 0.55 5.10
CA VAL A 12 -4.17 -0.40 4.55
C VAL A 12 -3.49 -1.32 3.54
N TYR A 13 -3.56 -2.62 3.80
CA TYR A 13 -3.21 -3.66 2.84
C TYR A 13 -4.45 -4.11 2.09
N ILE A 14 -4.31 -4.25 0.77
CA ILE A 14 -5.35 -4.76 -0.10
C ILE A 14 -4.77 -5.86 -0.99
N GLY A 15 -5.23 -7.09 -0.80
CA GLY A 15 -4.83 -8.25 -1.57
C GLY A 15 -5.99 -8.77 -2.42
N TYR A 16 -5.75 -9.03 -3.71
CA TYR A 16 -6.74 -9.62 -4.61
C TYR A 16 -6.15 -10.83 -5.31
N GLU A 17 -6.88 -11.95 -5.32
CA GLU A 17 -6.42 -13.21 -5.95
C GLU A 17 -6.50 -13.19 -7.49
N HIS A 18 -7.26 -12.25 -8.07
CA HIS A 18 -7.40 -12.10 -9.52
C HIS A 18 -7.35 -10.62 -9.93
N VAL A 19 -6.31 -10.24 -10.67
CA VAL A 19 -6.21 -8.92 -11.30
C VAL A 19 -6.98 -8.96 -12.62
N MET A 20 -8.04 -8.16 -12.72
CA MET A 20 -8.97 -8.10 -13.86
C MET A 20 -8.31 -7.91 -15.24
N GLU A 21 -7.06 -7.43 -15.26
CA GLU A 21 -6.43 -6.87 -16.45
C GLU A 21 -5.20 -7.61 -16.95
N ILE A 22 -4.85 -8.81 -16.47
CA ILE A 22 -3.66 -9.53 -17.00
C ILE A 22 -3.76 -9.68 -18.53
N ASN A 23 -4.94 -10.02 -19.06
CA ASN A 23 -5.14 -10.13 -20.50
C ASN A 23 -5.12 -8.79 -21.25
N THR A 24 -5.46 -7.68 -20.60
CA THR A 24 -5.44 -6.34 -21.20
C THR A 24 -4.02 -5.77 -21.14
N TYR A 25 -3.34 -5.91 -20.00
CA TYR A 25 -1.93 -5.61 -19.78
C TYR A 25 -1.02 -6.39 -20.74
N LEU A 26 -1.23 -7.69 -20.91
CA LEU A 26 -0.51 -8.49 -21.92
C LEU A 26 -0.80 -8.03 -23.36
N LYS A 27 -2.01 -7.54 -23.64
CA LYS A 27 -2.37 -6.98 -24.96
C LYS A 27 -1.75 -5.61 -25.21
N GLU A 28 -1.60 -4.78 -24.17
CA GLU A 28 -0.92 -3.48 -24.23
C GLU A 28 0.60 -3.66 -24.36
N LEU A 29 1.21 -4.60 -23.61
CA LEU A 29 2.60 -5.03 -23.79
C LEU A 29 2.87 -5.61 -25.18
N ALA A 30 1.87 -6.24 -25.80
CA ALA A 30 1.92 -6.70 -27.19
C ALA A 30 1.67 -5.58 -28.23
N GLY A 31 1.64 -4.31 -27.83
CA GLY A 31 1.62 -3.16 -28.73
C GLY A 31 0.24 -2.63 -29.12
N LYS A 32 -0.83 -2.95 -28.39
CA LYS A 32 -2.17 -2.36 -28.63
C LYS A 32 -2.37 -1.06 -27.86
N ASP A 33 -3.03 -0.09 -28.49
CA ASP A 33 -3.26 1.25 -27.92
C ASP A 33 -4.03 1.23 -26.59
N LYS A 34 -3.56 2.04 -25.63
CA LYS A 34 -4.18 2.29 -24.33
C LYS A 34 -5.59 2.88 -24.52
N LYS A 35 -6.62 2.17 -24.08
CA LYS A 35 -8.00 2.70 -24.11
C LYS A 35 -8.20 3.68 -22.97
N GLY A 36 -8.67 4.89 -23.29
CA GLY A 36 -8.92 5.93 -22.29
C GLY A 36 -9.90 5.46 -21.21
N GLU A 37 -9.49 5.57 -19.96
CA GLU A 37 -10.32 5.24 -18.81
C GLU A 37 -11.47 6.25 -18.71
N SER A 38 -12.71 5.74 -18.75
CA SER A 38 -13.91 6.53 -18.51
C SER A 38 -14.41 6.27 -17.08
N VAL A 39 -14.90 7.30 -16.41
CA VAL A 39 -15.56 7.20 -15.09
C VAL A 39 -16.70 6.16 -15.09
N PHE A 40 -17.34 5.94 -16.24
CA PHE A 40 -18.35 4.89 -16.42
C PHE A 40 -17.76 3.47 -16.41
N GLY A 41 -16.50 3.34 -16.83
CA GLY A 41 -15.70 2.11 -16.74
C GLY A 41 -15.41 1.70 -15.31
N ILE A 42 -15.18 2.67 -14.41
CA ILE A 42 -14.96 2.42 -12.98
C ILE A 42 -16.19 1.77 -12.34
N PHE A 43 -17.40 2.31 -12.59
CA PHE A 43 -18.64 1.72 -12.07
C PHE A 43 -18.92 0.31 -12.62
N LYS A 44 -18.60 0.05 -13.90
CA LYS A 44 -18.73 -1.27 -14.51
C LYS A 44 -17.70 -2.27 -13.96
N ALA A 45 -16.47 -1.81 -13.69
CA ALA A 45 -15.42 -2.60 -13.05
C ALA A 45 -15.85 -3.00 -11.62
N ILE A 46 -16.42 -2.08 -10.85
CA ILE A 46 -16.95 -2.35 -9.50
C ILE A 46 -18.05 -3.42 -9.54
N LYS A 47 -18.97 -3.35 -10.51
CA LYS A 47 -20.06 -4.34 -10.66
C LYS A 47 -19.55 -5.73 -11.06
N ASN A 48 -18.46 -5.79 -11.83
CA ASN A 48 -17.86 -7.05 -12.24
C ASN A 48 -17.11 -7.74 -11.10
N LEU A 49 -16.63 -7.06 -10.05
CA LEU A 49 -15.93 -7.65 -8.89
C LEU A 49 -16.62 -8.86 -8.22
N LYS A 50 -17.91 -9.12 -8.48
CA LYS A 50 -18.69 -10.24 -7.91
C LYS A 50 -18.21 -11.66 -8.26
N ASN A 51 -17.40 -11.87 -9.31
CA ASN A 51 -16.96 -13.19 -9.76
C ASN A 51 -15.44 -13.47 -9.60
N TYR A 52 -14.71 -12.75 -8.73
CA TYR A 52 -13.23 -12.61 -8.82
C TYR A 52 -12.41 -13.21 -7.65
N GLY A 53 -12.88 -14.29 -7.03
CA GLY A 53 -12.18 -14.93 -5.90
C GLY A 53 -12.33 -14.15 -4.59
N ARG A 54 -11.38 -14.30 -3.65
CA ARG A 54 -11.41 -13.59 -2.36
C ARG A 54 -10.53 -12.34 -2.40
N GLY A 55 -11.10 -11.21 -2.02
CA GLY A 55 -10.34 -9.98 -1.70
C GLY A 55 -10.06 -9.92 -0.20
N TYR A 56 -8.84 -9.53 0.15
CA TYR A 56 -8.40 -9.34 1.53
C TYR A 56 -8.17 -7.84 1.77
N LEU A 57 -8.78 -7.32 2.81
CA LEU A 57 -8.62 -5.94 3.25
C LEU A 57 -8.19 -5.97 4.72
N ASN A 58 -6.96 -5.55 4.98
CA ASN A 58 -6.40 -5.54 6.32
C ASN A 58 -5.95 -4.13 6.68
N PHE A 59 -6.22 -3.74 7.92
CA PHE A 59 -5.83 -2.45 8.46
C PHE A 59 -4.66 -2.65 9.43
N GLY A 60 -3.60 -1.87 9.26
CA GLY A 60 -2.51 -1.78 10.23
C GLY A 60 -2.82 -0.76 11.33
N ASP A 61 -2.02 -0.77 12.39
CA ASP A 61 -2.19 0.18 13.50
C ASP A 61 -2.00 1.63 13.03
N PRO A 62 -2.98 2.52 13.28
CA PRO A 62 -2.88 3.93 12.90
C PRO A 62 -1.66 4.61 13.49
N ILE A 63 -1.08 5.54 12.73
CA ILE A 63 0.02 6.40 13.16
C ILE A 63 -0.54 7.80 13.40
N SER A 64 -0.55 8.26 14.65
CA SER A 64 -0.90 9.65 14.96
C SER A 64 0.25 10.57 14.55
N ILE A 65 -0.03 11.52 13.65
CA ILE A 65 1.00 12.46 13.15
C ILE A 65 1.46 13.37 14.29
N ASN A 66 0.53 13.85 15.12
CA ASN A 66 0.86 14.73 16.24
C ASN A 66 1.78 14.02 17.24
N GLN A 67 1.47 12.75 17.57
CA GLN A 67 2.31 11.96 18.47
C GLN A 67 3.68 11.69 17.85
N TYR A 68 3.72 11.26 16.59
CA TYR A 68 4.96 11.01 15.86
C TYR A 68 5.88 12.25 15.83
N LEU A 69 5.31 13.43 15.53
CA LEU A 69 6.07 14.68 15.51
C LEU A 69 6.51 15.10 16.90
N ASN A 70 5.67 14.94 17.94
CA ASN A 70 6.06 15.23 19.32
C ASN A 70 7.28 14.39 19.75
N ASP A 71 7.34 13.11 19.34
CA ASP A 71 8.40 12.19 19.75
C ASP A 71 9.71 12.43 18.98
N ASN A 72 9.63 12.83 17.71
CA ASN A 72 10.80 12.95 16.83
C ASN A 72 11.28 14.39 16.59
N GLN A 73 10.40 15.40 16.78
CA GLN A 73 10.67 16.83 16.65
C GLN A 73 9.79 17.63 17.63
N PRO A 74 10.10 17.65 18.94
CA PRO A 74 9.24 18.26 19.96
C PRO A 74 8.81 19.70 19.66
N ASP A 75 9.70 20.50 19.07
CA ASP A 75 9.51 21.93 18.79
C ASP A 75 8.81 22.20 17.43
N TRP A 76 8.22 21.17 16.80
CA TRP A 76 7.62 21.28 15.47
C TRP A 76 6.47 22.30 15.39
N ARG A 77 5.75 22.53 16.50
CA ARG A 77 4.65 23.50 16.55
C ARG A 77 5.15 24.93 16.46
N ASP A 78 6.30 25.22 17.06
CA ASP A 78 6.91 26.55 17.05
C ASP A 78 7.65 26.79 15.73
N ALA A 79 8.14 25.73 15.08
CA ALA A 79 8.80 25.80 13.78
C ALA A 79 7.86 25.97 12.57
N VAL A 80 6.53 25.92 12.76
CA VAL A 80 5.54 26.04 11.69
C VAL A 80 4.69 27.30 11.92
N HIS A 81 5.20 28.44 11.47
CA HIS A 81 4.44 29.69 11.48
C HIS A 81 3.64 29.87 10.18
N PRO A 82 2.36 30.31 10.24
CA PRO A 82 1.52 30.52 9.05
C PRO A 82 2.09 31.52 8.04
N THR A 83 3.02 32.38 8.48
CA THR A 83 3.63 33.46 7.72
C THR A 83 4.98 33.09 7.09
N ASP A 84 5.59 31.97 7.49
CA ASP A 84 6.88 31.55 6.94
C ASP A 84 6.69 30.72 5.67
N VAL A 85 7.31 31.19 4.58
CA VAL A 85 7.28 30.55 3.26
C VAL A 85 8.32 29.41 3.19
N GLN A 86 9.31 29.39 4.09
CA GLN A 86 10.39 28.44 4.02
C GLN A 86 10.06 27.14 4.76
N LYS A 87 10.13 26.04 4.01
CA LYS A 87 9.97 24.68 4.54
C LYS A 87 11.11 24.38 5.52
N PRO A 88 10.83 23.94 6.76
CA PRO A 88 11.87 23.59 7.72
C PRO A 88 12.75 22.44 7.20
N GLN A 89 14.07 22.52 7.45
CA GLN A 89 15.02 21.51 6.97
C GLN A 89 14.75 20.12 7.58
N TRP A 90 14.25 20.07 8.82
CA TRP A 90 13.91 18.83 9.51
C TRP A 90 12.72 18.08 8.88
N LEU A 91 11.84 18.78 8.15
CA LEU A 91 10.59 18.21 7.66
C LEU A 91 10.83 17.12 6.60
N GLY A 92 11.83 17.30 5.74
CA GLY A 92 12.16 16.31 4.70
C GLY A 92 12.51 14.93 5.27
N PRO A 93 13.52 14.83 6.14
CA PRO A 93 13.89 13.58 6.79
C PRO A 93 12.74 12.95 7.60
N GLN A 94 11.95 13.74 8.31
CA GLN A 94 10.85 13.21 9.13
C GLN A 94 9.71 12.64 8.28
N VAL A 95 9.41 13.28 7.15
CA VAL A 95 8.42 12.76 6.18
C VAL A 95 8.92 11.45 5.57
N ALA A 96 10.20 11.36 5.21
CA ALA A 96 10.79 10.13 4.66
C ALA A 96 10.71 8.98 5.67
N ALA A 97 11.13 9.21 6.92
CA ALA A 97 11.04 8.20 7.98
C ALA A 97 9.59 7.78 8.27
N LEU A 98 8.64 8.72 8.28
CA LEU A 98 7.22 8.40 8.44
C LEU A 98 6.69 7.57 7.27
N ALA A 99 7.09 7.88 6.03
CA ALA A 99 6.71 7.12 4.85
C ALA A 99 7.23 5.68 4.94
N ASP A 100 8.47 5.47 5.37
CA ASP A 100 9.03 4.13 5.59
C ASP A 100 8.23 3.36 6.65
N GLN A 101 7.86 4.01 7.76
CA GLN A 101 7.02 3.38 8.79
C GLN A 101 5.63 2.99 8.28
N VAL A 102 5.01 3.85 7.45
CA VAL A 102 3.73 3.54 6.81
C VAL A 102 3.87 2.32 5.91
N MET A 103 4.91 2.26 5.08
CA MET A 103 5.17 1.12 4.20
C MET A 103 5.40 -0.17 4.99
N VAL A 104 6.19 -0.13 6.07
CA VAL A 104 6.39 -1.28 6.96
C VAL A 104 5.06 -1.74 7.58
N LYS A 105 4.22 -0.82 8.04
CA LYS A 105 2.91 -1.17 8.62
C LYS A 105 1.91 -1.71 7.59
N ILE A 106 1.94 -1.24 6.34
CA ILE A 106 1.17 -1.86 5.25
C ILE A 106 1.61 -3.31 5.05
N ASN A 107 2.92 -3.56 4.99
CA ASN A 107 3.46 -4.91 4.81
C ASN A 107 3.15 -5.83 6.01
N ASN A 108 3.20 -5.30 7.25
CA ASN A 108 2.81 -6.06 8.44
C ASN A 108 1.32 -6.41 8.46
N ALA A 109 0.47 -5.61 7.80
CA ALA A 109 -0.94 -5.90 7.63
C ALA A 109 -1.21 -6.88 6.46
N ALA A 110 -0.19 -7.34 5.72
CA ALA A 110 -0.39 -8.20 4.56
C ALA A 110 -1.08 -9.52 4.91
N ALA A 111 -2.17 -9.83 4.20
CA ALA A 111 -2.84 -11.12 4.34
C ALA A 111 -2.02 -12.22 3.66
N LEU A 112 -1.63 -13.23 4.43
CA LEU A 112 -1.05 -14.44 3.87
C LEU A 112 -2.17 -15.32 3.29
N ASN A 113 -2.13 -15.55 1.98
CA ASN A 113 -3.01 -16.51 1.31
C ASN A 113 -2.17 -17.64 0.68
N ALA A 114 -2.85 -18.69 0.21
CA ALA A 114 -2.17 -19.86 -0.36
C ALA A 114 -1.29 -19.52 -1.57
N VAL A 115 -1.70 -18.54 -2.39
CA VAL A 115 -0.94 -18.10 -3.56
C VAL A 115 0.35 -17.40 -3.15
N ASN A 116 0.28 -16.47 -2.21
CA ASN A 116 1.44 -15.73 -1.69
C ASN A 116 2.42 -16.69 -1.01
N LEU A 117 1.92 -17.68 -0.26
CA LEU A 117 2.75 -18.70 0.37
C LEU A 117 3.45 -19.59 -0.65
N LEU A 118 2.71 -20.10 -1.65
CA LEU A 118 3.28 -20.85 -2.76
C LEU A 118 4.36 -20.07 -3.51
N ALA A 119 4.08 -18.80 -3.83
CA ALA A 119 5.02 -17.92 -4.50
C ALA A 119 6.30 -17.73 -3.68
N MET A 120 6.18 -17.50 -2.36
CA MET A 120 7.35 -17.41 -1.48
C MET A 120 8.16 -18.70 -1.43
N ILE A 121 7.50 -19.86 -1.30
CA ILE A 121 8.20 -21.16 -1.27
C ILE A 121 8.95 -21.40 -2.58
N LEU A 122 8.34 -21.08 -3.71
CA LEU A 122 8.98 -21.21 -5.02
C LEU A 122 10.12 -20.21 -5.18
N LEU A 123 9.95 -18.95 -4.79
CA LEU A 123 10.95 -17.89 -4.93
C LEU A 123 12.21 -18.17 -4.09
N VAL A 124 12.06 -18.78 -2.92
CA VAL A 124 13.19 -19.15 -2.05
C VAL A 124 13.96 -20.35 -2.60
N ASN A 125 13.38 -21.12 -3.53
CA ASN A 125 14.07 -22.25 -4.14
C ASN A 125 14.98 -21.79 -5.29
N ASP A 126 16.24 -22.25 -5.32
CA ASP A 126 17.22 -21.91 -6.36
C ASP A 126 16.72 -22.14 -7.80
N LYS A 127 15.86 -23.14 -8.00
CA LYS A 127 15.32 -23.48 -9.32
C LYS A 127 14.00 -22.78 -9.63
N HIS A 128 13.50 -21.96 -8.71
CA HIS A 128 12.15 -21.39 -8.70
C HIS A 128 11.04 -22.42 -8.96
N ALA A 129 11.30 -23.69 -8.64
CA ALA A 129 10.46 -24.83 -8.97
C ALA A 129 10.61 -25.91 -7.90
N LEU A 130 9.49 -26.53 -7.53
CA LEU A 130 9.44 -27.57 -6.51
C LEU A 130 8.44 -28.65 -6.92
N SER A 131 8.78 -29.92 -6.66
CA SER A 131 7.84 -31.02 -6.87
C SER A 131 6.75 -31.01 -5.80
N LYS A 132 5.54 -31.42 -6.15
CA LYS A 132 4.40 -31.47 -5.20
C LYS A 132 4.72 -32.22 -3.88
N PRO A 133 5.41 -33.38 -3.88
CA PRO A 133 5.77 -34.04 -2.63
C PRO A 133 6.71 -33.21 -1.75
N LYS A 134 7.65 -32.48 -2.36
CA LYS A 134 8.57 -31.60 -1.62
C LYS A 134 7.91 -30.32 -1.12
N LEU A 135 6.83 -29.88 -1.77
CA LEU A 135 6.05 -28.73 -1.36
C LEU A 135 5.13 -29.04 -0.17
N LEU A 136 4.69 -30.29 -0.04
CA LEU A 136 3.75 -30.75 1.00
C LEU A 136 4.44 -31.38 2.21
N ALA A 137 5.75 -31.66 2.12
CA ALA A 137 6.58 -32.21 3.19
C ALA A 137 7.18 -31.09 4.04
#